data_AF-A0A953EFI5-F1
#
_entry.id   AF-A0A953EFI5-F1
#
_cell.length_a   1.000
_cell.length_b   1.000
_cell.length_c   1.000
_cell.angle_alpha   90.00
_cell.angle_beta   90.00
_cell.angle_gamma   90.00
#
_symmetry.space_group_name_H-M   'P 1'
#
loop_
_entity.id
_entity.type
_entity.pdbx_description
1 polymer ?
#
loop_
_entity_poly.entity_id
_entity_poly.type
_entity_poly.pdbx_seq_one_letter_code
_entity_poly.pdbx_strand_id
1 'polypeptide(L)'
;MARRAWDAGLIDAAPVAAVDATGLETRHVSTYFGLRRRGSGHRQRAWPKLTAVVHVHSHLILGAVPGAGPSQDSPDFTPAVRQAAALLALDTALADAGYDAEHNHRLCRGECGMRHSVIALNPRNTGRRWPKTLYRRAMRRQFPRTLYHQRWHAESGFSQHKRRLGSALTAHAATAQRHEIILRILTHNLMIIRLQTQGFQQSKPAS
;
A
#
# COMPACT_ATOMS: atom_id res chain seq x y z
N MET A 1 -1.28 22.68 5.52
CA MET A 1 -0.34 21.53 5.64
C MET A 1 0.13 21.06 4.27
N ALA A 2 -0.77 20.77 3.31
CA ALA A 2 -0.41 20.35 1.95
C ALA A 2 0.61 21.28 1.26
N ARG A 3 0.40 22.61 1.27
CA ARG A 3 1.33 23.58 0.65
C ARG A 3 2.78 23.47 1.17
N ARG A 4 2.97 23.29 2.49
CA ARG A 4 4.32 23.08 3.06
C ARG A 4 4.97 21.78 2.60
N ALA A 5 4.17 20.73 2.33
CA ALA A 5 4.68 19.48 1.79
C ALA A 5 5.07 19.61 0.31
N TRP A 6 4.33 20.41 -0.47
CA TRP A 6 4.73 20.80 -1.83
C TRP A 6 6.03 21.61 -1.83
N ASP A 7 6.12 22.63 -0.97
CA ASP A 7 7.31 23.50 -0.86
C ASP A 7 8.56 22.70 -0.42
N ALA A 8 8.36 21.63 0.35
CA ALA A 8 9.41 20.71 0.78
C ALA A 8 9.75 19.61 -0.25
N GLY A 9 9.10 19.58 -1.42
CA GLY A 9 9.34 18.57 -2.46
C GLY A 9 8.86 17.15 -2.12
N LEU A 10 8.01 17.01 -1.09
CA LEU A 10 7.44 15.72 -0.66
C LEU A 10 6.33 15.21 -1.59
N ILE A 11 5.70 16.12 -2.35
CA ILE A 11 4.57 15.85 -3.23
C ILE A 11 4.94 16.33 -4.64
N ASP A 12 4.76 15.46 -5.62
CA ASP A 12 4.98 15.71 -7.05
C ASP A 12 3.70 16.20 -7.74
N ALA A 13 3.82 16.84 -8.91
CA ALA A 13 2.72 17.50 -9.61
C ALA A 13 1.54 16.57 -9.96
N ALA A 14 1.79 15.27 -10.12
CA ALA A 14 0.79 14.26 -10.43
C ALA A 14 0.95 13.06 -9.48
N PRO A 15 0.52 13.17 -8.22
CA PRO A 15 0.84 12.19 -7.19
C PRO A 15 0.39 10.78 -7.52
N VAL A 16 1.34 9.86 -7.60
CA VAL A 16 1.09 8.44 -7.85
C VAL A 16 1.16 7.67 -6.54
N ALA A 17 0.19 6.80 -6.30
CA ALA A 17 0.21 5.90 -5.16
C ALA A 17 0.07 4.44 -5.56
N ALA A 18 0.81 3.57 -4.88
CA ALA A 18 0.75 2.12 -5.05
C ALA A 18 0.08 1.48 -3.82
N VAL A 19 -0.92 0.63 -4.08
CA VAL A 19 -1.65 -0.12 -3.06
C VAL A 19 -1.19 -1.57 -3.09
N ASP A 20 -0.84 -2.08 -1.93
CA ASP A 20 -0.41 -3.46 -1.75
C ASP A 20 -0.67 -3.93 -0.32
N ALA A 21 -0.59 -5.24 -0.09
CA ALA A 21 -0.74 -5.85 1.22
C ALA A 21 0.55 -6.56 1.66
N THR A 22 0.83 -6.54 2.96
CA THR A 22 1.98 -7.24 3.52
C THR A 22 1.64 -7.91 4.85
N GLY A 23 2.20 -9.11 5.06
CA GLY A 23 2.12 -9.81 6.34
C GLY A 23 3.16 -9.30 7.34
N LEU A 24 2.80 -9.30 8.62
CA LEU A 24 3.70 -9.05 9.73
C LEU A 24 3.79 -10.31 10.61
N GLU A 25 4.91 -10.46 11.30
CA GLU A 25 5.15 -11.60 12.18
C GLU A 25 4.64 -11.30 13.58
N THR A 26 4.43 -12.34 14.37
CA THR A 26 4.23 -12.21 15.82
C THR A 26 5.44 -12.83 16.51
N ARG A 27 6.06 -12.13 17.46
CA ARG A 27 7.31 -12.56 18.13
C ARG A 27 7.25 -13.96 18.76
N HIS A 28 6.06 -14.50 18.96
CA HIS A 28 5.81 -15.80 19.59
C HIS A 28 5.76 -16.99 18.62
N VAL A 29 5.99 -16.78 17.32
CA VAL A 29 6.07 -17.86 16.34
C VAL A 29 7.43 -17.81 15.68
N SER A 30 8.37 -18.65 16.13
CA SER A 30 9.67 -18.75 15.46
C SER A 30 9.49 -19.19 14.01
N THR A 31 10.29 -18.61 13.12
CA THR A 31 10.45 -18.96 11.70
C THR A 31 10.62 -20.49 11.51
N TYR A 32 11.19 -21.17 12.51
CA TYR A 32 11.41 -22.61 12.57
C TYR A 32 10.11 -23.44 12.66
N PHE A 33 9.03 -22.91 13.26
CA PHE A 33 7.73 -23.60 13.32
C PHE A 33 6.86 -23.43 12.05
N GLY A 34 7.14 -22.40 11.24
CA GLY A 34 6.42 -22.15 9.99
C GLY A 34 6.87 -23.05 8.83
N LEU A 35 8.18 -23.31 8.75
CA LEU A 35 8.80 -24.12 7.68
C LEU A 35 8.43 -25.61 7.71
N ARG A 36 8.03 -26.15 8.87
CA ARG A 36 7.76 -27.59 9.07
C ARG A 36 6.30 -28.03 8.81
N ARG A 37 5.42 -27.16 8.30
CA ARG A 37 3.96 -27.39 8.22
C ARG A 37 3.38 -27.34 6.80
N ARG A 38 4.12 -27.81 5.79
CA ARG A 38 3.64 -28.01 4.40
C ARG A 38 2.77 -29.28 4.23
N GLY A 39 1.98 -29.66 5.24
CA GLY A 39 1.10 -30.82 5.22
C GLY A 39 -0.36 -30.41 5.05
N SER A 40 -1.08 -31.08 4.14
CA SER A 40 -2.52 -30.90 3.90
C SER A 40 -3.34 -31.24 5.15
N GLY A 41 -4.11 -30.29 5.67
CA GLY A 41 -5.13 -30.56 6.70
C GLY A 41 -5.18 -29.62 7.89
N HIS A 42 -4.27 -28.65 8.03
CA HIS A 42 -4.26 -27.76 9.20
C HIS A 42 -4.62 -26.30 8.86
N ARG A 43 -5.65 -25.79 9.54
CA ARG A 43 -6.18 -24.41 9.47
C ARG A 43 -5.02 -23.42 9.53
N GLN A 44 -4.82 -22.63 8.46
CA GLN A 44 -3.79 -21.58 8.44
C GLN A 44 -4.02 -20.65 9.64
N ARG A 45 -3.03 -20.57 10.54
CA ARG A 45 -3.11 -19.75 11.75
C ARG A 45 -3.14 -18.28 11.32
N ALA A 46 -4.05 -17.49 11.88
CA ALA A 46 -4.21 -16.11 11.46
C ALA A 46 -2.92 -15.30 11.70
N TRP A 47 -2.54 -14.45 10.75
CA TRP A 47 -1.38 -13.55 10.87
C TRP A 47 -1.79 -12.09 10.74
N PRO A 48 -1.12 -11.16 11.45
CA PRO A 48 -1.33 -9.73 11.24
C PRO A 48 -0.99 -9.34 9.80
N LYS A 49 -1.89 -8.58 9.19
CA LYS A 49 -1.78 -8.12 7.81
C LYS A 49 -1.95 -6.60 7.78
N LEU A 50 -1.31 -5.95 6.83
CA LEU A 50 -1.44 -4.53 6.56
C LEU A 50 -1.70 -4.34 5.07
N THR A 51 -2.84 -3.76 4.71
CA THR A 51 -3.05 -3.17 3.40
C THR A 51 -2.71 -1.70 3.48
N ALA A 52 -1.83 -1.21 2.60
CA ALA A 52 -1.38 0.17 2.65
C ALA A 52 -1.37 0.85 1.28
N VAL A 53 -1.47 2.17 1.30
CA VAL A 53 -1.31 3.04 0.14
C VAL A 53 -0.01 3.82 0.30
N VAL A 54 0.98 3.51 -0.53
CA VAL A 54 2.32 4.11 -0.51
C VAL A 54 2.42 5.16 -1.60
N HIS A 55 2.78 6.40 -1.24
CA HIS A 55 3.09 7.45 -2.20
C HIS A 55 4.40 7.12 -2.92
N VAL A 56 4.39 7.06 -4.25
CA VAL A 56 5.52 6.57 -5.05
C VAL A 56 6.75 7.45 -4.90
N HIS A 57 6.59 8.77 -4.95
CA HIS A 57 7.71 9.72 -4.91
C HIS A 57 8.40 9.76 -3.53
N SER A 58 7.62 9.89 -2.46
CA SER A 58 8.16 10.08 -1.09
C SER A 58 8.28 8.82 -0.23
N HIS A 59 7.65 7.71 -0.65
CA HIS A 59 7.40 6.49 0.14
C HIS A 59 6.60 6.70 1.43
N LEU A 60 5.96 7.86 1.62
CA LEU A 60 4.99 8.05 2.70
C LEU A 60 3.83 7.07 2.56
N ILE A 61 3.43 6.48 3.68
CA ILE A 61 2.23 5.64 3.76
C ILE A 61 1.04 6.56 4.04
N LEU A 62 0.18 6.76 3.04
CA LEU A 62 -0.97 7.66 3.08
C LEU A 62 -2.25 6.98 3.57
N GLY A 63 -2.34 5.66 3.42
CA GLY A 63 -3.46 4.85 3.89
C GLY A 63 -2.93 3.56 4.50
N ALA A 64 -3.57 3.11 5.57
CA ALA A 64 -3.14 1.95 6.34
C ALA A 64 -4.34 1.26 7.01
N VAL A 65 -4.60 0.04 6.58
CA VAL A 65 -5.69 -0.79 7.09
C VAL A 65 -5.11 -2.08 7.66
N PRO A 66 -4.96 -2.16 9.00
CA PRO A 66 -4.59 -3.38 9.68
C PRO A 66 -5.70 -4.43 9.61
N GLY A 67 -5.35 -5.66 9.27
CA GLY A 67 -6.25 -6.79 9.16
C GLY A 67 -5.62 -8.08 9.69
N ALA A 68 -6.31 -9.19 9.45
CA ALA A 68 -5.80 -10.53 9.70
C ALA A 68 -5.84 -11.35 8.41
N GLY A 69 -4.76 -12.05 8.09
CA GLY A 69 -4.70 -13.06 7.03
C GLY A 69 -4.89 -14.47 7.61
N PRO A 70 -5.22 -15.49 6.79
CA PRO A 70 -5.53 -15.38 5.36
C PRO A 70 -6.91 -14.73 5.16
N SER A 71 -6.95 -13.68 4.34
CA SER A 71 -8.17 -12.99 3.93
C SER A 71 -7.96 -12.42 2.53
N GLN A 72 -9.05 -12.24 1.77
CA GLN A 72 -8.97 -11.54 0.50
C GLN A 72 -8.53 -10.09 0.75
N ASP A 73 -7.70 -9.53 -0.14
CA ASP A 73 -7.21 -8.16 0.00
C ASP A 73 -8.26 -7.11 -0.39
N SER A 74 -9.24 -7.50 -1.21
CA SER A 74 -10.26 -6.61 -1.78
C SER A 74 -11.07 -5.78 -0.76
N PRO A 75 -11.45 -6.26 0.44
CA PRO A 75 -12.22 -5.46 1.39
C PRO A 75 -11.44 -4.28 1.97
N ASP A 76 -10.11 -4.41 2.10
CA ASP A 76 -9.26 -3.40 2.74
C ASP A 76 -8.85 -2.28 1.76
N PHE A 77 -9.03 -2.49 0.46
CA PHE A 77 -8.68 -1.53 -0.59
C PHE A 77 -9.43 -0.21 -0.43
N THR A 78 -10.77 -0.29 -0.34
CA THR A 78 -11.64 0.87 -0.23
C THR A 78 -11.30 1.77 0.96
N PRO A 79 -11.22 1.27 2.21
CA PRO A 79 -10.84 2.11 3.33
C PRO A 79 -9.43 2.68 3.20
N ALA A 80 -8.44 1.92 2.69
CA ALA A 80 -7.08 2.40 2.53
C ALA A 80 -6.99 3.55 1.51
N VAL A 81 -7.64 3.41 0.35
CA VAL A 81 -7.65 4.45 -0.69
C VAL A 81 -8.38 5.70 -0.22
N ARG A 82 -9.51 5.57 0.50
CA ARG A 82 -10.23 6.72 1.06
C ARG A 82 -9.39 7.48 2.09
N GLN A 83 -8.66 6.79 2.97
CA GLN A 83 -7.72 7.43 3.89
C GLN A 83 -6.66 8.24 3.12
N ALA A 84 -6.06 7.65 2.08
CA ALA A 84 -5.06 8.32 1.28
C ALA A 84 -5.61 9.55 0.54
N ALA A 85 -6.77 9.42 -0.10
CA ALA A 85 -7.43 10.49 -0.83
C ALA A 85 -7.87 11.65 0.07
N ALA A 86 -8.15 11.38 1.36
CA ALA A 86 -8.45 12.42 2.34
C ALA A 86 -7.20 13.25 2.73
N LEU A 87 -5.99 12.69 2.59
CA LEU A 87 -4.74 13.37 2.89
C LEU A 87 -4.13 14.07 1.67
N LEU A 88 -4.27 13.46 0.50
CA LEU A 88 -3.64 13.92 -0.74
C LEU A 88 -4.57 13.69 -1.93
N ALA A 89 -4.75 14.72 -2.76
CA ALA A 89 -5.40 14.60 -4.05
C ALA A 89 -4.51 13.78 -5.00
N LEU A 90 -4.73 12.47 -5.03
CA LEU A 90 -3.98 11.54 -5.84
C LEU A 90 -4.38 11.64 -7.32
N ASP A 91 -3.38 11.56 -8.18
CA ASP A 91 -3.59 11.51 -9.62
C ASP A 91 -3.89 10.08 -10.08
N THR A 92 -3.09 9.14 -9.59
CA THR A 92 -3.05 7.77 -10.07
C THR A 92 -2.97 6.78 -8.91
N ALA A 93 -3.81 5.76 -8.92
CA ALA A 93 -3.65 4.56 -8.10
C ALA A 93 -3.11 3.38 -8.91
N LEU A 94 -2.12 2.67 -8.38
CA LEU A 94 -1.56 1.44 -8.91
C LEU A 94 -1.88 0.28 -7.96
N ALA A 95 -2.37 -0.85 -8.46
CA ALA A 95 -2.63 -2.01 -7.61
C ALA A 95 -2.45 -3.33 -8.37
N ASP A 96 -2.18 -4.41 -7.64
CA ASP A 96 -1.98 -5.72 -8.24
C ASP A 96 -3.31 -6.37 -8.69
N ALA A 97 -3.21 -7.61 -9.20
CA ALA A 97 -4.36 -8.37 -9.65
C ALA A 97 -5.27 -8.86 -8.51
N GLY A 98 -4.81 -8.86 -7.27
CA GLY A 98 -5.64 -9.16 -6.09
C GLY A 98 -6.76 -8.13 -5.89
N TYR A 99 -6.56 -6.91 -6.38
CA TYR A 99 -7.51 -5.81 -6.29
C TYR A 99 -8.37 -5.60 -7.56
N ASP A 100 -8.28 -6.49 -8.56
CA ASP A 100 -9.04 -6.37 -9.82
C ASP A 100 -10.55 -6.48 -9.61
N ALA A 101 -11.20 -5.32 -9.52
CA ALA A 101 -12.64 -5.21 -9.50
C ALA A 101 -13.10 -3.87 -10.07
N GLU A 102 -14.25 -3.88 -10.76
CA GLU A 102 -14.79 -2.65 -11.36
C GLU A 102 -15.14 -1.59 -10.31
N HIS A 103 -15.59 -2.01 -9.12
CA HIS A 103 -15.90 -1.09 -8.04
C HIS A 103 -14.65 -0.37 -7.50
N ASN A 104 -13.48 -1.02 -7.48
CA ASN A 104 -12.22 -0.38 -7.08
C ASN A 104 -11.80 0.71 -8.07
N HIS A 105 -11.99 0.48 -9.37
CA HIS A 105 -11.79 1.51 -10.39
C HIS A 105 -12.77 2.68 -10.25
N ARG A 106 -14.05 2.40 -10.01
CA ARG A 106 -15.09 3.42 -9.78
C ARG A 106 -14.81 4.26 -8.54
N LEU A 107 -14.37 3.63 -7.45
CA LEU A 107 -13.93 4.33 -6.25
C LEU A 107 -12.80 5.31 -6.58
N CYS A 108 -11.72 4.84 -7.20
CA CYS A 108 -10.55 5.67 -7.49
C CYS A 108 -10.91 6.88 -8.37
N ARG A 109 -11.63 6.64 -9.47
CA ARG A 109 -11.89 7.66 -10.50
C ARG A 109 -13.09 8.55 -10.20
N GLY A 110 -14.16 7.94 -9.71
CA GLY A 110 -15.44 8.62 -9.49
C GLY A 110 -15.50 9.29 -8.12
N GLU A 111 -15.19 8.55 -7.05
CA GLU A 111 -15.31 9.06 -5.69
C GLU A 111 -14.04 9.83 -5.24
N CYS A 112 -12.86 9.31 -5.56
CA CYS A 112 -11.58 9.89 -5.14
C CYS A 112 -10.95 10.84 -6.17
N GLY A 113 -11.60 11.05 -7.33
CA GLY A 113 -11.17 12.04 -8.34
C GLY A 113 -9.87 11.71 -9.09
N MET A 114 -9.37 10.48 -9.02
CA MET A 114 -8.11 10.11 -9.66
C MET A 114 -8.26 10.03 -11.18
N ARG A 115 -7.34 10.65 -11.93
CA ARG A 115 -7.31 10.57 -13.40
C ARG A 115 -7.02 9.16 -13.89
N HIS A 116 -6.22 8.40 -13.16
CA HIS A 116 -5.92 7.01 -13.50
C HIS A 116 -6.06 6.04 -12.33
N SER A 117 -6.46 4.82 -12.67
CA SER A 117 -6.46 3.67 -11.78
C SER A 117 -5.96 2.48 -12.58
N VAL A 118 -4.75 2.03 -12.30
CA VAL A 118 -4.05 0.98 -13.03
C VAL A 118 -3.98 -0.25 -12.13
N ILE A 119 -4.99 -1.10 -12.29
CA ILE A 119 -5.12 -2.35 -11.54
C ILE A 119 -4.91 -3.49 -12.52
N ALA A 120 -3.95 -4.38 -12.25
CA ALA A 120 -3.69 -5.51 -13.12
C ALA A 120 -4.92 -6.41 -13.21
N LEU A 121 -5.23 -6.95 -14.40
CA LEU A 121 -6.36 -7.85 -14.55
C LEU A 121 -6.07 -9.19 -13.88
N ASN A 122 -7.03 -9.69 -13.11
CA ASN A 122 -6.94 -10.99 -12.48
C ASN A 122 -7.27 -12.10 -13.49
N PRO A 123 -6.32 -12.98 -13.81
CA PRO A 123 -6.55 -14.06 -14.77
C PRO A 123 -7.62 -15.05 -14.28
N ARG A 124 -7.78 -15.22 -12.96
CA ARG A 124 -8.77 -16.13 -12.36
C ARG A 124 -10.21 -15.65 -12.59
N ASN A 125 -10.44 -14.34 -12.59
CA ASN A 125 -11.80 -13.78 -12.72
C ASN A 125 -12.29 -13.71 -14.17
N THR A 126 -11.39 -13.88 -15.15
CA THR A 126 -11.69 -13.46 -16.53
C THR A 126 -11.37 -14.54 -17.57
N GLY A 127 -10.48 -15.50 -17.26
CA GLY A 127 -10.07 -16.54 -18.20
C GLY A 127 -9.66 -15.96 -19.55
N ARG A 128 -10.11 -16.59 -20.65
CA ARG A 128 -9.91 -16.06 -22.02
C ARG A 128 -10.95 -15.01 -22.44
N ARG A 129 -11.99 -14.75 -21.63
CA ARG A 129 -13.08 -13.83 -22.00
C ARG A 129 -12.67 -12.40 -21.72
N TRP A 130 -13.14 -11.48 -22.55
CA TRP A 130 -12.91 -10.06 -22.33
C TRP A 130 -13.79 -9.53 -21.19
N PRO A 131 -13.26 -8.67 -20.29
CA PRO A 131 -14.10 -7.97 -19.32
C PRO A 131 -15.23 -7.21 -20.02
N LYS A 132 -16.41 -7.23 -19.41
CA LYS A 132 -17.61 -6.52 -19.90
C LYS A 132 -17.72 -5.10 -19.36
N THR A 133 -17.13 -4.85 -18.19
CA THR A 133 -17.23 -3.57 -17.48
C THR A 133 -16.23 -2.55 -18.02
N LEU A 134 -16.56 -1.27 -17.88
CA LEU A 134 -15.88 -0.16 -18.57
C LEU A 134 -14.38 -0.12 -18.27
N TYR A 135 -14.00 -0.01 -17.00
CA TYR A 135 -12.60 0.20 -16.62
C TYR A 135 -11.75 -1.05 -16.79
N ARG A 136 -12.27 -2.22 -16.40
CA ARG A 136 -11.57 -3.49 -16.64
C ARG A 136 -11.36 -3.76 -18.13
N ARG A 137 -12.32 -3.41 -18.99
CA ARG A 137 -12.18 -3.51 -20.45
C ARG A 137 -11.12 -2.53 -20.96
N ALA A 138 -11.04 -1.32 -20.42
CA ALA A 138 -9.97 -0.38 -20.75
C ALA A 138 -8.58 -0.94 -20.38
N MET A 139 -8.43 -1.55 -19.19
CA MET A 139 -7.19 -2.22 -18.78
C MET A 139 -6.81 -3.39 -19.71
N ARG A 140 -7.80 -4.11 -20.27
CA ARG A 140 -7.55 -5.17 -21.25
C ARG A 140 -7.10 -4.61 -22.61
N ARG A 141 -7.68 -3.48 -23.03
CA ARG A 141 -7.40 -2.84 -24.33
C ARG A 141 -6.01 -2.23 -24.37
N GLN A 142 -5.67 -1.44 -23.35
CA GLN A 142 -4.42 -0.70 -23.29
C GLN A 142 -3.97 -0.58 -21.84
N PHE A 143 -3.06 -1.48 -21.44
CA PHE A 143 -2.51 -1.47 -20.10
C PHE A 143 -1.27 -0.58 -20.04
N PRO A 144 -1.25 0.51 -19.23
CA PRO A 144 -0.12 1.44 -19.16
C PRO A 144 1.03 0.84 -18.37
N ARG A 145 1.86 0.01 -19.02
CA ARG A 145 2.94 -0.76 -18.38
C ARG A 145 3.97 0.11 -17.66
N THR A 146 4.42 1.21 -18.26
CA THR A 146 5.43 2.09 -17.68
C THR A 146 4.98 2.68 -16.34
N LEU A 147 3.72 3.12 -16.28
CA LEU A 147 3.11 3.62 -15.05
C LEU A 147 2.91 2.49 -14.03
N TYR A 148 2.42 1.33 -14.50
CA TYR A 148 2.22 0.16 -13.64
C TYR A 148 3.51 -0.35 -13.00
N HIS A 149 4.66 -0.28 -13.68
CA HIS A 149 5.93 -0.74 -13.13
C HIS A 149 6.24 -0.06 -11.80
N GLN A 150 5.87 1.21 -11.61
CA GLN A 150 6.07 1.95 -10.36
C GLN A 150 5.35 1.33 -9.14
N ARG A 151 4.47 0.33 -9.32
CA ARG A 151 3.87 -0.45 -8.22
C ARG A 151 4.93 -1.09 -7.31
N TRP A 152 6.12 -1.41 -7.83
CA TRP A 152 7.23 -1.96 -7.02
C TRP A 152 7.63 -1.06 -5.83
N HIS A 153 7.29 0.23 -5.87
CA HIS A 153 7.51 1.14 -4.75
C HIS A 153 6.73 0.76 -3.49
N ALA A 154 5.57 0.10 -3.60
CA ALA A 154 4.86 -0.41 -2.42
C ALA A 154 5.68 -1.47 -1.67
N GLU A 155 6.25 -2.43 -2.40
CA GLU A 155 7.14 -3.47 -1.84
C GLU A 155 8.38 -2.85 -1.18
N SER A 156 8.93 -1.79 -1.80
CA SER A 156 10.06 -1.05 -1.23
C SER A 156 9.69 -0.27 0.03
N GLY A 157 8.52 0.38 0.05
CA GLY A 157 7.98 1.05 1.23
C GLY A 157 7.81 0.06 2.39
N PHE A 158 7.26 -1.12 2.13
CA PHE A 158 7.15 -2.18 3.15
C PHE A 158 8.50 -2.69 3.64
N SER A 159 9.44 -2.92 2.73
CA SER A 159 10.80 -3.33 3.09
C SER A 159 11.47 -2.29 3.97
N GLN A 160 11.38 -1.01 3.61
CA GLN A 160 11.93 0.10 4.39
C GLN A 160 11.27 0.20 5.77
N HIS A 161 9.93 0.08 5.84
CA HIS A 161 9.18 0.07 7.08
C HIS A 161 9.62 -1.07 8.02
N LYS A 162 9.67 -2.30 7.50
CA LYS A 162 10.04 -3.50 8.27
C LYS A 162 11.51 -3.49 8.72
N ARG A 163 12.42 -2.98 7.89
CA ARG A 163 13.84 -2.85 8.26
C ARG A 163 14.06 -1.86 9.40
N ARG A 164 13.31 -0.74 9.41
CA ARG A 164 13.45 0.30 10.43
C ARG A 164 12.74 -0.05 11.74
N LEU A 165 11.55 -0.67 11.66
CA LEU A 165 10.65 -0.84 12.81
C LEU A 165 10.37 -2.31 13.16
N GLY A 166 11.01 -3.25 12.46
CA GLY A 166 10.87 -4.70 12.63
C GLY A 166 9.66 -5.29 11.89
N SER A 167 9.80 -6.54 11.44
CA SER A 167 8.69 -7.33 10.86
C SER A 167 7.77 -7.93 11.92
N ALA A 168 8.25 -8.13 13.15
CA ALA A 168 7.52 -8.79 14.22
C ALA A 168 6.85 -7.80 15.18
N LEU A 169 5.56 -7.97 15.42
CA LEU A 169 4.77 -7.25 16.40
C LEU A 169 5.09 -7.72 17.83
N THR A 170 5.09 -6.77 18.76
CA THR A 170 5.29 -7.02 20.19
C THR A 170 3.97 -7.31 20.90
N ALA A 171 2.87 -6.70 20.44
CA ALA A 171 1.56 -6.86 21.02
C ALA A 171 0.97 -8.25 20.81
N HIS A 172 0.25 -8.73 21.81
CA HIS A 172 -0.40 -10.04 21.82
C HIS A 172 -1.86 -10.00 21.34
N ALA A 173 -2.64 -9.07 21.90
CA ALA A 173 -4.05 -8.93 21.57
C ALA A 173 -4.23 -8.33 20.16
N ALA A 174 -5.19 -8.84 19.39
CA ALA A 174 -5.43 -8.39 18.01
C ALA A 174 -5.64 -6.86 17.93
N THR A 175 -6.40 -6.27 18.86
CA THR A 175 -6.61 -4.82 18.92
C THR A 175 -5.30 -4.06 19.18
N ALA A 176 -4.48 -4.54 20.11
CA ALA A 176 -3.18 -3.94 20.41
C ALA A 176 -2.21 -4.07 19.23
N GLN A 177 -2.25 -5.18 18.48
CA GLN A 177 -1.48 -5.37 17.24
C GLN A 177 -1.90 -4.35 16.17
N ARG A 178 -3.19 -4.09 15.99
CA ARG A 178 -3.67 -3.07 15.06
C ARG A 178 -3.15 -1.69 15.45
N HIS A 179 -3.21 -1.32 16.73
CA HIS A 179 -2.67 -0.05 17.21
C HIS A 179 -1.15 0.04 17.01
N GLU A 180 -0.40 -1.03 17.31
CA GLU A 180 1.04 -1.08 17.08
C GLU A 180 1.39 -0.87 15.61
N ILE A 181 0.65 -1.48 14.68
CA ILE A 181 0.83 -1.28 13.23
C ILE A 181 0.66 0.20 12.88
N ILE A 182 -0.43 0.83 13.31
CA ILE A 182 -0.71 2.25 13.01
C ILE A 182 0.38 3.15 13.60
N LEU A 183 0.79 2.93 14.86
CA LEU A 183 1.85 3.71 15.50
C LEU A 183 3.19 3.58 14.77
N ARG A 184 3.54 2.37 14.30
CA ARG A 184 4.73 2.15 13.49
C ARG A 184 4.65 2.89 12.15
N ILE A 185 3.49 2.94 11.51
CA ILE A 185 3.30 3.67 10.25
C ILE A 185 3.46 5.17 10.45
N LEU A 186 2.88 5.73 11.51
CA LEU A 186 3.08 7.13 11.88
C LEU A 186 4.57 7.42 12.12
N THR A 187 5.25 6.55 12.86
CA THR A 187 6.69 6.66 13.13
C THR A 187 7.51 6.61 11.83
N HIS A 188 7.18 5.69 10.93
CA HIS A 188 7.84 5.55 9.64
C HIS A 188 7.73 6.83 8.80
N ASN A 189 6.52 7.40 8.69
CA ASN A 189 6.30 8.64 7.97
C ASN A 189 7.08 9.81 8.59
N LEU A 190 7.10 9.92 9.93
CA LEU A 190 7.90 10.94 10.62
C LEU A 190 9.40 10.79 10.34
N MET A 191 9.91 9.56 10.27
CA MET A 191 11.32 9.31 9.91
C MET A 191 11.63 9.79 8.48
N ILE A 192 10.74 9.55 7.51
CA ILE A 192 10.91 10.03 6.13
C ILE A 192 10.94 11.56 6.10
N ILE A 193 9.95 12.21 6.72
CA ILE A 193 9.83 13.67 6.75
C ILE A 193 11.07 14.31 7.39
N ARG A 194 11.54 13.75 8.50
CA ARG A 194 12.76 14.21 9.18
C ARG A 194 13.99 14.14 8.27
N LEU A 195 14.20 13.03 7.56
CA LEU A 195 15.36 12.84 6.68
C LEU A 195 15.35 13.84 5.50
N GLN A 196 14.19 14.08 4.91
CA GLN A 196 14.08 15.04 3.80
C GLN A 196 14.30 16.48 4.25
N THR A 197 13.86 16.83 5.46
CA THR A 197 14.11 18.17 6.03
C THR A 197 15.60 18.41 6.29
N GLN A 198 16.35 17.39 6.74
CA GLN A 198 17.78 17.52 6.97
C GLN A 198 18.60 17.61 5.66
N GLY A 199 18.22 16.87 4.62
CA GLY A 199 18.86 17.00 3.30
C GLY A 199 18.67 18.39 2.68
N PHE A 200 17.53 19.03 2.92
CA PHE A 200 17.26 20.40 2.47
C PHE A 200 18.00 21.48 3.28
N GLN A 201 18.24 21.26 4.58
CA GLN A 201 19.00 22.22 5.39
C GLN A 201 20.51 22.17 5.11
N GLN A 202 21.03 21.06 4.59
CA GLN A 202 22.45 20.92 4.23
C GLN A 202 22.80 21.52 2.86
N SER A 203 21.83 21.85 2.02
CA SER A 203 22.06 22.38 0.66
C SER A 203 22.04 23.91 0.55
N LYS A 204 21.98 24.64 1.67
CA LYS A 204 22.25 26.09 1.66
C LYS A 204 23.77 26.32 1.69
N PRO A 205 24.39 26.97 0.69
CA PRO A 205 25.79 27.35 0.80
C PRO A 205 25.93 28.33 1.97
N ALA A 206 26.87 28.05 2.87
CA ALA A 206 27.31 29.02 3.84
C ALA A 206 27.88 30.22 3.07
N SER A 207 27.29 31.39 3.33
CA SER A 207 27.75 32.70 2.86
C SER A 207 29.13 33.04 3.37
#